data_AF-A0A0D3ADX3-F1
#
_entry.id   AF-A0A0D3ADX3-F1
#
_cell.length_a   1.000
_cell.length_b   1.000
_cell.length_c   1.000
_cell.angle_alpha   90.00
_cell.angle_beta   90.00
_cell.angle_gamma   90.00
#
_symmetry.space_group_name_H-M   'P 1'
#
loop_
_entity.id
_entity.type
_entity.pdbx_description
1 polymer ?
#
loop_
_entity_poly.entity_id
_entity_poly.type
_entity_poly.pdbx_seq_one_letter_code
_entity_poly.pdbx_strand_id
1 'polypeptide(L)'
;MEFFFDLLDNQASWDTLTRSIPWLLWNIWKNRNSILYADTQESLAFWIQNAEEEATSWFEANRKVGTPLEMCAAIDSGKKWSPPIEGGALIARDSTGNVLLHARDAFTPSTNRLVAELKGVIWVLESVRDLRMSSVVIASDHSDTVEAILAPHSWPRYRSLLEHIGSLGGSFISVSFEVEKIGANFISREIARSVFRDGRFQSYISIGRTGMASQLSLTRKRLDKTFESFL
;
A
#
# COMPACT_ATOMS: atom_id res chain seq x y z
N MET A 1 14.74 26.93 -18.05
CA MET A 1 14.44 27.52 -16.74
C MET A 1 13.26 28.48 -16.75
N GLU A 2 12.69 28.84 -17.90
CA GLU A 2 11.52 29.75 -17.97
C GLU A 2 10.18 29.10 -17.58
N PHE A 3 10.02 27.79 -17.78
CA PHE A 3 8.79 27.07 -17.43
C PHE A 3 8.47 27.05 -15.92
N PHE A 4 9.48 27.24 -15.07
CA PHE A 4 9.31 27.26 -13.61
C PHE A 4 8.81 28.61 -13.10
N PHE A 5 9.05 29.70 -13.85
CA PHE A 5 8.64 31.05 -13.48
C PHE A 5 7.25 31.40 -14.03
N ASP A 6 6.84 30.86 -15.19
CA ASP A 6 5.49 31.06 -15.73
C ASP A 6 4.38 30.42 -14.88
N LEU A 7 4.72 29.40 -14.07
CA LEU A 7 3.77 28.77 -13.14
C LEU A 7 3.49 29.65 -11.90
N LEU A 8 4.30 30.69 -11.66
CA LEU A 8 4.27 31.54 -10.47
C LEU A 8 3.29 32.73 -10.60
N ASP A 9 2.69 32.97 -11.76
CA ASP A 9 1.82 34.15 -11.95
C ASP A 9 0.34 33.91 -11.60
N ASN A 10 -0.06 32.69 -11.18
CA ASN A 10 -1.46 32.35 -10.96
C ASN A 10 -1.79 32.13 -9.48
N GLN A 11 -2.61 33.00 -8.86
CA GLN A 11 -2.85 32.95 -7.42
C GLN A 11 -3.49 31.65 -6.89
N ALA A 12 -4.26 30.95 -7.73
CA ALA A 12 -4.83 29.65 -7.40
C ALA A 12 -3.81 28.50 -7.43
N SER A 13 -2.69 28.64 -8.16
CA SER A 13 -1.63 27.62 -8.21
C SER A 13 -0.79 27.64 -6.94
N TRP A 14 -0.64 28.79 -6.28
CA TRP A 14 0.16 28.94 -5.06
C TRP A 14 -0.36 28.13 -3.88
N ASP A 15 -1.66 28.09 -3.64
CA ASP A 15 -2.21 27.36 -2.50
C ASP A 15 -1.99 25.85 -2.66
N THR A 16 -2.28 25.31 -3.84
CA THR A 16 -2.08 23.89 -4.14
C THR A 16 -0.60 23.51 -4.14
N LEU A 17 0.26 24.37 -4.70
CA LEU A 17 1.70 24.16 -4.71
C LEU A 17 2.27 24.21 -3.29
N THR A 18 1.94 25.24 -2.51
CA THR A 18 2.43 25.41 -1.13
C THR A 18 1.99 24.26 -0.24
N ARG A 19 0.75 23.78 -0.43
CA ARG A 19 0.23 22.59 0.25
C ARG A 19 1.01 21.33 -0.11
N SER A 20 1.53 21.22 -1.32
CA SER A 20 2.23 20.02 -1.79
C SER A 20 3.73 20.01 -1.51
N ILE A 21 4.33 21.14 -1.09
CA ILE A 21 5.77 21.27 -0.80
C ILE A 21 6.30 20.17 0.14
N PRO A 22 5.66 19.84 1.29
CA PRO A 22 6.16 18.78 2.17
C PRO A 22 6.22 17.41 1.48
N TRP A 23 5.22 17.10 0.66
CA TRP A 23 5.13 15.84 -0.08
C TRP A 23 6.12 15.79 -1.26
N LEU A 24 6.36 16.92 -1.93
CA LEU A 24 7.39 17.02 -2.96
C LEU A 24 8.79 16.79 -2.38
N LEU A 25 9.12 17.43 -1.25
CA LEU A 25 10.41 17.23 -0.56
C LEU A 25 10.59 15.77 -0.11
N TRP A 26 9.53 15.16 0.43
CA TRP A 26 9.53 13.76 0.81
C TRP A 26 9.75 12.83 -0.39
N ASN A 27 9.08 13.09 -1.51
CA ASN A 27 9.23 12.31 -2.74
C ASN A 27 10.63 12.46 -3.35
N ILE A 28 11.22 13.66 -3.33
CA ILE A 28 12.62 13.88 -3.75
C ILE A 28 13.58 13.04 -2.90
N TRP A 29 13.37 13.04 -1.57
CA TRP A 29 14.20 12.23 -0.67
C TRP A 29 14.04 10.72 -0.93
N LYS A 30 12.80 10.24 -1.11
CA LYS A 30 12.53 8.83 -1.46
C LYS A 30 13.18 8.44 -2.78
N ASN A 31 13.03 9.25 -3.82
CA ASN A 31 13.61 9.00 -5.13
C ASN A 31 15.14 8.96 -5.06
N ARG A 32 15.75 9.90 -4.31
CA ARG A 32 17.20 9.91 -4.07
C ARG A 32 17.67 8.63 -3.38
N ASN A 33 16.93 8.15 -2.38
CA ASN A 33 17.27 6.89 -1.71
C ASN A 33 17.04 5.67 -2.60
N SER A 34 16.00 5.66 -3.42
CA SER A 34 15.74 4.57 -4.36
C SER A 34 16.86 4.44 -5.39
N ILE A 35 17.39 5.56 -5.91
CA ILE A 35 18.56 5.55 -6.80
C ILE A 35 19.79 5.01 -6.07
N LEU A 36 20.03 5.45 -4.83
CA LEU A 36 21.22 5.06 -4.07
C LEU A 36 21.22 3.59 -3.62
N TYR A 37 20.04 3.01 -3.34
CA TYR A 37 19.93 1.70 -2.70
C TYR A 37 19.23 0.63 -3.55
N ALA A 38 18.50 1.01 -4.60
CA ALA A 38 17.74 0.10 -5.45
C ALA A 38 18.02 0.30 -6.96
N ASP A 39 18.81 1.31 -7.36
CA ASP A 39 19.08 1.69 -8.76
C ASP A 39 17.80 1.87 -9.60
N THR A 40 16.70 2.22 -8.94
CA THR A 40 15.42 2.50 -9.58
C THR A 40 15.16 4.01 -9.59
N GLN A 41 14.57 4.49 -10.68
CA GLN A 41 14.17 5.88 -10.84
C GLN A 41 12.74 5.94 -11.39
N GLU A 42 11.82 6.44 -10.57
CA GLU A 42 10.46 6.72 -11.01
C GLU A 42 10.36 8.11 -11.64
N SER A 43 9.41 8.29 -12.56
CA SER A 43 9.29 9.54 -13.32
C SER A 43 8.96 10.73 -12.41
N LEU A 44 9.53 11.90 -12.73
CA LEU A 44 9.27 13.12 -11.96
C LEU A 44 7.79 13.52 -11.99
N ALA A 45 7.11 13.27 -13.11
CA ALA A 45 5.68 13.53 -13.27
C ALA A 45 4.84 12.72 -12.27
N PHE A 46 5.17 11.44 -12.08
CA PHE A 46 4.53 10.59 -11.07
C PHE A 46 4.68 11.18 -9.67
N TRP A 47 5.88 11.65 -9.30
CA TRP A 47 6.12 12.20 -7.96
C TRP A 47 5.41 13.52 -7.69
N ILE A 48 5.24 14.36 -8.72
CA ILE A 48 4.49 15.62 -8.62
C ILE A 48 3.01 15.31 -8.41
N GLN A 49 2.44 14.45 -9.25
CA GLN A 49 1.03 14.08 -9.15
C GLN A 49 0.71 13.39 -7.82
N ASN A 50 1.53 12.43 -7.38
CA ASN A 50 1.35 11.76 -6.09
C ASN A 50 1.46 12.75 -4.92
N ALA A 51 2.34 13.74 -5.00
CA ALA A 51 2.46 14.77 -3.97
C ALA A 51 1.20 15.64 -3.87
N GLU A 52 0.63 16.04 -5.01
CA GLU A 52 -0.60 16.84 -5.05
C GLU A 52 -1.81 16.05 -4.51
N GLU A 53 -1.95 14.79 -4.88
CA GLU A 53 -3.02 13.91 -4.43
C GLU A 53 -2.92 13.62 -2.91
N GLU A 54 -1.71 13.35 -2.41
CA GLU A 54 -1.47 13.12 -0.98
C GLU A 54 -1.66 14.39 -0.14
N ALA A 55 -1.23 15.54 -0.64
CA ALA A 55 -1.46 16.82 0.02
C ALA A 55 -2.97 17.12 0.11
N THR A 56 -3.69 16.99 -1.00
CA THR A 56 -5.14 17.20 -1.05
C THR A 56 -5.86 16.31 -0.06
N SER A 57 -5.53 15.01 -0.06
CA SER A 57 -6.08 14.01 0.87
C SER A 57 -5.84 14.39 2.34
N TRP A 58 -4.65 14.89 2.67
CA TRP A 58 -4.32 15.31 4.03
C TRP A 58 -5.10 16.56 4.47
N PHE A 59 -5.24 17.55 3.58
CA PHE A 59 -5.99 18.77 3.89
C PHE A 59 -7.49 18.51 4.02
N GLU A 60 -8.06 17.62 3.21
CA GLU A 60 -9.45 17.18 3.35
C GLU A 60 -9.70 16.50 4.70
N ALA A 61 -8.81 15.60 5.11
CA ALA A 61 -8.91 14.89 6.39
C ALA A 61 -8.74 15.82 7.61
N ASN A 62 -7.94 16.87 7.48
CA ASN A 62 -7.68 17.85 8.55
C ASN A 62 -8.56 19.10 8.46
N ARG A 63 -9.55 19.12 7.56
CA ARG A 63 -10.49 20.24 7.44
C ARG A 63 -11.36 20.29 8.70
N LYS A 64 -11.04 21.22 9.60
CA LYS A 64 -11.80 21.46 10.83
C LYS A 64 -13.23 21.87 10.46
N VAL A 65 -14.18 20.95 10.62
CA VAL A 65 -15.61 21.28 10.59
C VAL A 65 -15.93 22.03 11.89
N GLY A 66 -16.38 23.27 11.78
CA GLY A 66 -16.84 24.07 12.91
C GLY A 66 -18.15 23.52 13.48
N THR A 67 -18.03 22.76 14.58
CA THR A 67 -18.87 22.61 15.82
C THR A 67 -20.40 22.84 15.81
N PRO A 68 -21.18 22.32 16.80
CA PRO A 68 -20.92 21.27 17.81
C PRO A 68 -22.09 20.26 18.01
N LEU A 69 -21.82 19.22 18.81
CA LEU A 69 -22.74 18.28 19.49
C LEU A 69 -22.96 16.91 18.81
N GLU A 70 -22.77 15.88 19.64
CA GLU A 70 -23.24 14.50 19.48
C GLU A 70 -22.56 13.56 18.48
N MET A 71 -21.22 13.45 18.48
CA MET A 71 -20.62 12.14 18.13
C MET A 71 -19.16 11.94 18.58
N CYS A 72 -18.75 12.42 19.75
CA CYS A 72 -17.40 12.14 20.28
C CYS A 72 -17.39 11.93 21.80
N ALA A 73 -18.43 11.31 22.35
CA ALA A 73 -18.41 10.85 23.74
C ALA A 73 -17.86 9.41 23.79
N ALA A 74 -16.59 9.20 23.41
CA ALA A 74 -15.81 7.99 23.77
C ALA A 74 -14.33 8.07 23.33
N ILE A 75 -13.63 9.20 23.48
CA ILE A 75 -12.15 9.17 23.49
C ILE A 75 -11.64 10.13 24.57
N ASP A 76 -12.00 9.85 25.83
CA ASP A 76 -11.23 10.33 26.97
C ASP A 76 -10.52 9.13 27.61
N SER A 77 -9.22 9.06 27.36
CA SER A 77 -8.18 8.40 28.18
C SER A 77 -6.88 8.34 27.37
N GLY A 78 -6.05 9.38 27.50
CA GLY A 78 -4.59 9.28 27.37
C GLY A 78 -4.02 8.46 26.20
N LYS A 79 -4.56 8.56 24.98
CA LYS A 79 -4.00 7.85 23.82
C LYS A 79 -2.65 8.44 23.44
N LYS A 80 -1.58 7.80 23.93
CA LYS A 80 -0.23 7.85 23.36
C LYS A 80 -0.37 7.69 21.83
N TRP A 81 0.27 8.57 21.07
CA TRP A 81 0.26 8.53 19.60
C TRP A 81 0.53 7.10 19.12
N SER A 82 -0.44 6.52 18.42
CA SER A 82 -0.29 5.28 17.66
C SER A 82 -0.34 5.65 16.19
N PRO A 83 0.69 5.32 15.39
CA PRO A 83 0.62 5.58 13.97
C PRO A 83 -0.55 4.79 13.38
N PRO A 84 -1.43 5.43 12.60
CA PRO A 84 -2.41 4.70 11.82
C PRO A 84 -1.61 3.96 10.72
N ILE A 85 -1.62 2.62 10.75
CA ILE A 85 -0.78 1.79 9.89
C ILE A 85 -1.65 0.75 9.20
N GLU A 86 -1.55 0.69 7.89
CA GLU A 86 -2.10 -0.38 7.06
C GLU A 86 -1.06 -1.49 6.91
N GLY A 87 -1.50 -2.74 6.91
CA GLY A 87 -0.61 -3.89 6.70
C GLY A 87 -0.71 -4.41 5.28
N GLY A 88 0.43 -4.59 4.62
CA GLY A 88 0.56 -5.32 3.36
C GLY A 88 1.10 -6.72 3.59
N ALA A 89 0.62 -7.68 2.80
CA ALA A 89 1.19 -9.02 2.77
C ALA A 89 1.08 -9.62 1.37
N LEU A 90 2.08 -10.42 1.01
CA LEU A 90 2.07 -11.21 -0.22
C LEU A 90 2.57 -12.61 0.06
N ILE A 91 2.07 -13.57 -0.71
CA ILE A 91 2.52 -14.97 -0.70
C ILE A 91 2.70 -15.38 -2.15
N ALA A 92 3.95 -15.62 -2.57
CA ALA A 92 4.22 -16.12 -3.91
C ALA A 92 4.24 -17.65 -3.90
N ARG A 93 3.61 -18.26 -4.91
CA ARG A 93 3.54 -19.71 -5.08
C ARG A 93 4.06 -20.11 -6.46
N ASP A 94 4.56 -21.34 -6.57
CA ASP A 94 4.87 -21.94 -7.87
C ASP A 94 3.60 -22.44 -8.58
N SER A 95 3.73 -22.91 -9.82
CA SER A 95 2.62 -23.42 -10.63
C SER A 95 1.96 -24.68 -10.05
N THR A 96 2.60 -25.36 -9.09
CA THR A 96 2.06 -26.52 -8.39
C THR A 96 1.39 -26.15 -7.06
N GLY A 97 1.41 -24.87 -6.70
CA GLY A 97 0.83 -24.34 -5.47
C GLY A 97 1.76 -24.34 -4.25
N ASN A 98 3.03 -24.72 -4.40
CA ASN A 98 3.98 -24.65 -3.28
C ASN A 98 4.37 -23.20 -3.01
N VAL A 99 4.47 -22.82 -1.73
CA VAL A 99 4.87 -21.47 -1.35
C VAL A 99 6.38 -21.28 -1.58
N LEU A 100 6.72 -20.32 -2.44
CA LEU A 100 8.09 -19.90 -2.72
C LEU A 100 8.58 -18.91 -1.68
N LEU A 101 7.75 -17.92 -1.35
CA LEU A 101 8.06 -16.90 -0.36
C LEU A 101 6.80 -16.23 0.16
N HIS A 102 6.96 -15.50 1.25
CA HIS A 102 5.96 -14.59 1.77
C HIS A 102 6.65 -13.35 2.32
N ALA A 103 5.99 -12.20 2.19
CA ALA A 103 6.49 -10.94 2.66
C ALA A 103 5.38 -10.15 3.35
N ARG A 104 5.79 -9.19 4.17
CA ARG A 104 4.91 -8.23 4.85
C ARG A 104 5.54 -6.87 4.84
N ASP A 105 4.71 -5.85 4.75
CA ASP A 105 5.11 -4.46 4.96
C ASP A 105 4.05 -3.67 5.74
N ALA A 106 4.44 -2.50 6.24
CA ALA A 106 3.61 -1.56 6.96
C ALA A 106 3.54 -0.25 6.17
N PHE A 107 2.32 0.20 5.86
CA PHE A 107 2.07 1.39 5.07
C PHE A 107 1.46 2.50 5.91
N THR A 108 1.63 3.73 5.43
CA THR A 108 0.81 4.86 5.87
C THR A 108 -0.65 4.61 5.52
N PRO A 109 -1.60 5.11 6.32
CA PRO A 109 -3.02 4.89 6.06
C PRO A 109 -3.45 5.55 4.77
N SER A 110 -4.42 4.91 4.13
CA SER A 110 -5.03 5.36 2.90
C SER A 110 -6.38 6.02 3.19
N THR A 111 -6.82 6.90 2.31
CA THR A 111 -8.09 7.62 2.44
C THR A 111 -9.31 6.70 2.38
N ASN A 112 -9.18 5.56 1.70
CA ASN A 112 -10.21 4.53 1.61
C ASN A 112 -9.57 3.18 1.30
N ARG A 113 -10.36 2.11 1.43
CA ARG A 113 -9.91 0.74 1.19
C ARG A 113 -9.37 0.52 -0.22
N LEU A 114 -10.01 1.07 -1.26
CA LEU A 114 -9.55 0.86 -2.64
C LEU A 114 -8.16 1.46 -2.87
N VAL A 115 -7.85 2.63 -2.30
CA VAL A 115 -6.49 3.20 -2.33
C VAL A 115 -5.49 2.30 -1.60
N ALA A 116 -5.87 1.74 -0.44
CA ALA A 116 -5.01 0.81 0.30
C ALA A 116 -4.69 -0.45 -0.53
N GLU A 117 -5.70 -1.01 -1.19
CA GLU A 117 -5.57 -2.21 -2.01
C GLU A 117 -4.73 -1.91 -3.26
N LEU A 118 -4.93 -0.78 -3.95
CA LEU A 118 -4.13 -0.37 -5.11
C LEU A 118 -2.66 -0.10 -4.74
N LYS A 119 -2.41 0.56 -3.59
CA LYS A 119 -1.05 0.72 -3.04
C LYS A 119 -0.42 -0.65 -2.71
N GLY A 120 -1.21 -1.56 -2.16
CA GLY A 120 -0.80 -2.95 -1.93
C GLY A 120 -0.40 -3.66 -3.22
N VAL A 121 -1.16 -3.48 -4.31
CA VAL A 121 -0.83 -4.04 -5.63
C VAL A 121 0.46 -3.46 -6.20
N ILE A 122 0.67 -2.14 -6.08
CA ILE A 122 1.94 -1.49 -6.47
C ILE A 122 3.10 -2.13 -5.72
N TRP A 123 3.00 -2.25 -4.40
CA TRP A 123 4.02 -2.89 -3.57
C TRP A 123 4.27 -4.36 -3.96
N VAL A 124 3.22 -5.11 -4.31
CA VAL A 124 3.36 -6.48 -4.80
C VAL A 124 4.12 -6.51 -6.13
N LEU A 125 3.77 -5.66 -7.09
CA LEU A 125 4.42 -5.57 -8.40
C LEU A 125 5.90 -5.20 -8.26
N GLU A 126 6.22 -4.20 -7.45
CA GLU A 126 7.60 -3.83 -7.14
C GLU A 126 8.35 -5.01 -6.51
N SER A 127 7.74 -5.67 -5.52
CA SER A 127 8.35 -6.82 -4.84
C SER A 127 8.66 -7.96 -5.80
N VAL A 128 7.71 -8.36 -6.67
CA VAL A 128 7.94 -9.48 -7.60
C VAL A 128 8.89 -9.12 -8.74
N ARG A 129 8.95 -7.83 -9.13
CA ARG A 129 9.95 -7.29 -10.05
C ARG A 129 11.35 -7.40 -9.44
N ASP A 130 11.52 -6.98 -8.19
CA ASP A 130 12.80 -7.00 -7.48
C ASP A 130 13.28 -8.45 -7.24
N LEU A 131 12.34 -9.38 -7.12
CA LEU A 131 12.58 -10.83 -7.06
C LEU A 131 12.84 -11.49 -8.42
N ARG A 132 12.84 -10.70 -9.51
CA ARG A 132 13.05 -11.15 -10.89
C ARG A 132 12.06 -12.21 -11.36
N MET A 133 10.82 -12.16 -10.87
CA MET A 133 9.72 -12.98 -11.39
C MET A 133 9.16 -12.31 -12.64
N SER A 134 9.35 -12.94 -13.80
CA SER A 134 9.01 -12.33 -15.09
C SER A 134 7.60 -12.65 -15.59
N SER A 135 6.99 -13.73 -15.08
CA SER A 135 5.64 -14.18 -15.42
C SER A 135 4.87 -14.45 -14.14
N VAL A 136 3.86 -13.64 -13.84
CA VAL A 136 3.14 -13.68 -12.56
C VAL A 136 1.62 -13.56 -12.73
N VAL A 137 0.87 -14.16 -11.81
CA VAL A 137 -0.57 -13.95 -11.63
C VAL A 137 -0.76 -13.35 -10.25
N ILE A 138 -1.34 -12.15 -10.18
CA ILE A 138 -1.60 -11.44 -8.93
C ILE A 138 -3.08 -11.62 -8.59
N ALA A 139 -3.33 -12.30 -7.47
CA ALA A 139 -4.67 -12.54 -6.99
C ALA A 139 -5.04 -11.60 -5.83
N SER A 140 -6.24 -11.04 -5.85
CA SER A 140 -6.79 -10.21 -4.76
C SER A 140 -8.20 -10.66 -4.41
N ASP A 141 -8.55 -10.58 -3.12
CA ASP A 141 -9.91 -10.85 -2.63
C ASP A 141 -10.82 -9.61 -2.63
N HIS A 142 -10.34 -8.49 -3.20
CA HIS A 142 -11.12 -7.27 -3.38
C HIS A 142 -11.47 -7.07 -4.86
N SER A 143 -12.71 -7.40 -5.23
CA SER A 143 -13.21 -7.36 -6.61
C SER A 143 -13.02 -6.01 -7.28
N ASP A 144 -13.32 -4.93 -6.56
CA ASP A 144 -13.28 -3.57 -7.10
C ASP A 144 -11.85 -3.16 -7.46
N THR A 145 -10.84 -3.70 -6.76
CA THR A 145 -9.43 -3.47 -7.10
C THR A 145 -9.10 -4.12 -8.43
N VAL A 146 -9.50 -5.38 -8.62
CA VAL A 146 -9.25 -6.11 -9.87
C VAL A 146 -10.01 -5.45 -11.02
N GLU A 147 -11.27 -5.07 -10.82
CA GLU A 147 -12.07 -4.34 -11.81
C GLU A 147 -11.43 -2.99 -12.17
N ALA A 148 -10.97 -2.22 -11.19
CA ALA A 148 -10.31 -0.94 -11.42
C ALA A 148 -9.03 -1.09 -12.26
N ILE A 149 -8.25 -2.14 -12.04
CA ILE A 149 -7.04 -2.44 -12.81
C ILE A 149 -7.39 -2.87 -14.25
N LEU A 150 -8.43 -3.69 -14.42
CA LEU A 150 -8.84 -4.19 -15.74
C LEU A 150 -9.57 -3.13 -16.58
N ALA A 151 -10.27 -2.19 -15.96
CA ALA A 151 -11.00 -1.12 -16.64
C ALA A 151 -10.68 0.28 -16.06
N PRO A 152 -9.44 0.79 -16.17
CA PRO A 152 -9.03 2.04 -15.50
C PRO A 152 -9.85 3.26 -15.89
N HIS A 153 -10.38 3.30 -17.11
CA HIS A 153 -11.21 4.40 -17.62
C HIS A 153 -12.53 4.57 -16.84
N SER A 154 -13.04 3.50 -16.23
CA SER A 154 -14.24 3.54 -15.38
C SER A 154 -13.97 4.13 -13.99
N TRP A 155 -12.69 4.30 -13.63
CA TRP A 155 -12.24 4.68 -12.29
C TRP A 155 -11.33 5.93 -12.31
N PRO A 156 -11.80 7.06 -12.89
CA PRO A 156 -10.96 8.23 -13.14
C PRO A 156 -10.35 8.87 -11.89
N ARG A 157 -10.99 8.67 -10.72
CA ARG A 157 -10.47 9.13 -9.41
C ARG A 157 -9.12 8.49 -9.04
N TYR A 158 -8.86 7.28 -9.50
CA TYR A 158 -7.68 6.49 -9.13
C TYR A 158 -6.67 6.39 -10.27
N ARG A 159 -6.80 7.27 -11.27
CA ARG A 159 -6.04 7.23 -12.52
C ARG A 159 -4.53 7.18 -12.32
N SER A 160 -3.98 7.98 -11.42
CA SER A 160 -2.55 8.00 -11.10
C SER A 160 -2.02 6.63 -10.67
N LEU A 161 -2.68 6.00 -9.69
CA LEU A 161 -2.33 4.68 -9.18
C LEU A 161 -2.49 3.61 -10.26
N LEU A 162 -3.55 3.69 -11.05
CA LEU A 162 -3.84 2.73 -12.11
C LEU A 162 -2.86 2.85 -13.29
N GLU A 163 -2.47 4.06 -13.68
CA GLU A 163 -1.44 4.30 -14.69
C GLU A 163 -0.07 3.80 -14.19
N HIS A 164 0.24 3.98 -12.91
CA HIS A 164 1.45 3.43 -12.30
C HIS A 164 1.45 1.89 -12.31
N ILE A 165 0.33 1.26 -11.92
CA ILE A 165 0.16 -0.20 -12.01
C ILE A 165 0.35 -0.68 -13.46
N GLY A 166 -0.23 0.02 -14.45
CA GLY A 166 -0.06 -0.29 -15.86
C GLY A 166 1.40 -0.18 -16.32
N SER A 167 2.10 0.87 -15.90
CA SER A 167 3.53 1.08 -16.19
C SER A 167 4.39 -0.05 -15.60
N LEU A 168 4.18 -0.39 -14.33
CA LEU A 168 4.87 -1.51 -13.67
C LEU A 168 4.55 -2.83 -14.37
N GLY A 169 3.28 -3.07 -14.69
CA GLY A 169 2.82 -4.26 -15.39
C GLY A 169 3.49 -4.45 -16.76
N GLY A 170 3.78 -3.36 -17.49
CA GLY A 170 4.49 -3.40 -18.77
C GLY A 170 5.94 -3.87 -18.70
N SER A 171 6.54 -3.94 -17.50
CA SER A 171 7.91 -4.45 -17.31
C SER A 171 8.00 -5.98 -17.25
N PHE A 172 6.87 -6.67 -17.14
CA PHE A 172 6.81 -8.13 -17.04
C PHE A 172 6.64 -8.77 -18.43
N ILE A 173 7.13 -10.02 -18.57
CA ILE A 173 6.84 -10.84 -19.76
C ILE A 173 5.34 -11.18 -19.80
N SER A 174 4.78 -11.47 -18.62
CA SER A 174 3.35 -11.72 -18.46
C SER A 174 2.91 -11.32 -17.06
N VAL A 175 1.83 -10.54 -16.97
CA VAL A 175 1.15 -10.22 -15.72
C VAL A 175 -0.36 -10.29 -15.94
N SER A 176 -1.06 -10.97 -15.04
CA SER A 176 -2.52 -10.98 -15.00
C SER A 176 -3.03 -10.75 -13.58
N PHE A 177 -4.26 -10.27 -13.49
CA PHE A 177 -4.93 -9.97 -12.22
C PHE A 177 -6.20 -10.81 -12.11
N GLU A 178 -6.39 -11.47 -10.97
CA GLU A 178 -7.51 -12.38 -10.73
C GLU A 178 -8.20 -12.09 -9.40
N VAL A 179 -9.52 -12.30 -9.37
CA VAL A 179 -10.30 -12.24 -8.13
C VAL A 179 -10.23 -13.60 -7.44
N GLU A 180 -9.77 -13.61 -6.20
CA GLU A 180 -9.72 -14.81 -5.36
C GLU A 180 -10.79 -14.77 -4.26
N LYS A 181 -11.23 -15.94 -3.81
CA LYS A 181 -12.12 -16.03 -2.66
C LYS A 181 -11.40 -15.57 -1.39
N ILE A 182 -12.10 -14.80 -0.57
CA ILE A 182 -11.68 -14.38 0.78
C ILE A 182 -11.09 -15.56 1.60
N GLY A 183 -11.65 -16.77 1.51
CA GLY A 183 -11.12 -17.92 2.23
C GLY A 183 -9.71 -18.35 1.79
N ALA A 184 -9.39 -18.22 0.50
CA ALA A 184 -8.10 -18.63 -0.04
C ALA A 184 -7.00 -17.58 0.19
N ASN A 185 -7.37 -16.29 0.31
CA ASN A 185 -6.46 -15.21 0.70
C ASN A 185 -6.29 -15.06 2.24
N PHE A 186 -6.81 -16.00 3.03
CA PHE A 186 -6.85 -15.89 4.51
C PHE A 186 -5.45 -15.72 5.13
N ILE A 187 -4.45 -16.48 4.68
CA ILE A 187 -3.10 -16.42 5.25
C ILE A 187 -2.46 -15.05 5.01
N SER A 188 -2.60 -14.50 3.80
CA SER A 188 -2.08 -13.16 3.48
C SER A 188 -2.73 -12.11 4.38
N ARG A 189 -4.06 -12.20 4.54
CA ARG A 189 -4.80 -11.28 5.41
C ARG A 189 -4.35 -11.35 6.87
N GLU A 190 -4.10 -12.54 7.41
CA GLU A 190 -3.61 -12.68 8.79
C GLU A 190 -2.18 -12.15 8.96
N ILE A 191 -1.33 -12.26 7.93
CA ILE A 191 0.00 -11.64 7.92
C ILE A 191 -0.13 -10.11 7.92
N ALA A 192 -0.98 -9.55 7.05
CA ALA A 192 -1.25 -8.11 7.01
C ALA A 192 -1.81 -7.61 8.36
N ARG A 193 -2.75 -8.36 8.95
CA ARG A 193 -3.33 -8.02 10.26
C ARG A 193 -2.32 -8.06 11.40
N SER A 194 -1.28 -8.88 11.30
CA SER A 194 -0.21 -8.93 12.30
C SER A 194 0.56 -7.61 12.43
N VAL A 195 0.54 -6.74 11.41
CA VAL A 195 1.20 -5.42 11.48
C VAL A 195 0.64 -4.58 12.63
N PHE A 196 -0.68 -4.45 12.71
CA PHE A 196 -1.32 -3.66 13.76
C PHE A 196 -1.61 -4.47 15.02
N ARG A 197 -2.01 -5.75 14.90
CA ARG A 197 -2.34 -6.59 16.06
C ARG A 197 -1.12 -6.89 16.93
N ASP A 198 0.01 -7.18 16.28
CA ASP A 198 1.24 -7.62 16.94
C ASP A 198 2.35 -6.54 16.90
N GLY A 199 2.06 -5.33 16.40
CA GLY A 199 3.00 -4.20 16.32
C GLY A 199 4.19 -4.44 15.39
N ARG A 200 4.00 -5.27 14.35
CA ARG A 200 5.09 -5.72 13.48
C ARG A 200 5.31 -4.78 12.29
N PHE A 201 5.81 -3.59 12.59
CA PHE A 201 5.99 -2.50 11.61
C PHE A 201 7.19 -2.66 10.69
N GLN A 202 8.11 -3.58 11.00
CA GLN A 202 9.26 -3.84 10.14
C GLN A 202 8.85 -4.71 8.95
N SER A 203 9.27 -4.30 7.75
CA SER A 203 9.15 -5.10 6.53
C SER A 203 9.98 -6.38 6.63
N TYR A 204 9.51 -7.46 6.02
CA TYR A 204 10.32 -8.68 5.88
C TYR A 204 9.95 -9.44 4.62
N ILE A 205 10.90 -10.24 4.15
CA ILE A 205 10.70 -11.28 3.14
C ILE A 205 11.27 -12.60 3.67
N SER A 206 10.55 -13.69 3.47
CA SER A 206 10.96 -15.02 3.91
C SER A 206 10.67 -16.05 2.82
N ILE A 207 11.73 -16.73 2.40
CA ILE A 207 11.72 -17.73 1.32
C ILE A 207 11.42 -19.13 1.94
N GLY A 208 10.48 -19.88 1.36
CA GLY A 208 10.17 -21.27 1.73
C GLY A 208 11.24 -22.21 1.20
N ARG A 209 11.87 -23.06 2.02
CA ARG A 209 11.36 -24.37 2.50
C ARG A 209 11.59 -24.67 4.00
N THR A 210 12.17 -23.76 4.79
CA THR A 210 12.49 -23.99 6.24
C THR A 210 11.99 -22.90 7.19
N GLY A 211 11.56 -21.73 6.70
CA GLY A 211 11.07 -20.63 7.54
C GLY A 211 9.62 -20.79 8.05
N MET A 212 8.82 -21.68 7.45
CA MET A 212 7.41 -21.86 7.82
C MET A 212 7.20 -22.63 9.13
N ALA A 213 8.07 -23.58 9.46
CA ALA A 213 7.89 -24.43 10.65
C ALA A 213 7.99 -23.63 11.96
N SER A 214 8.82 -22.58 12.01
CA SER A 214 8.98 -21.75 13.23
C SER A 214 7.83 -20.76 13.41
N GLN A 215 7.34 -20.12 12.35
CA GLN A 215 6.25 -19.13 12.44
C GLN A 215 4.87 -19.79 12.57
N LEU A 216 4.59 -20.88 11.85
CA LEU A 216 3.33 -21.63 11.95
C LEU A 216 3.22 -22.42 13.25
N SER A 217 4.32 -22.94 13.81
CA SER A 217 4.27 -23.57 15.14
C SER A 217 3.97 -22.55 16.25
N LEU A 218 4.45 -21.31 16.11
CA LEU A 218 4.14 -20.21 17.03
C LEU A 218 2.70 -19.71 16.88
N THR A 219 2.15 -19.64 15.66
CA THR A 219 0.74 -19.24 15.44
C THR A 219 -0.25 -20.37 15.78
N ARG A 220 0.06 -21.63 15.46
CA ARG A 220 -0.77 -22.79 15.82
C ARG A 220 -0.84 -22.99 17.33
N LYS A 221 0.29 -22.92 18.05
CA LYS A 221 0.31 -22.95 19.52
C LYS A 221 -0.43 -21.77 20.18
N ARG A 222 -0.57 -20.64 19.48
CA ARG A 222 -1.32 -19.46 19.97
C ARG A 222 -2.81 -19.58 19.69
N LEU A 223 -3.19 -20.18 18.56
CA LEU A 223 -4.59 -20.48 18.21
C LEU A 223 -5.20 -21.54 19.13
N ASP A 224 -4.46 -22.60 19.48
CA ASP A 224 -4.94 -23.62 20.43
C ASP A 224 -5.22 -23.01 21.83
N LYS A 225 -4.42 -22.02 22.26
CA LYS A 225 -4.66 -21.27 23.52
C LYS A 225 -5.84 -20.30 23.47
N THR A 226 -6.28 -19.88 22.29
CA THR A 226 -7.42 -18.95 22.16
C THR A 226 -8.75 -19.70 22.07
N PHE A 227 -8.72 -20.99 21.74
CA PHE A 227 -9.91 -21.86 21.72
C PHE A 227 -10.27 -22.40 23.11
N GLU A 228 -9.28 -22.62 24.00
CA GLU A 228 -9.55 -23.06 25.38
C GLU A 228 -9.98 -21.94 26.35
N SER A 229 -10.01 -20.68 25.91
CA SER A 229 -10.57 -19.56 26.71
C SER A 229 -12.04 -19.27 26.39
N PHE A 230 -12.69 -20.12 25.59
CA PHE A 230 -14.12 -20.03 25.23
C PHE A 230 -14.88 -21.36 25.43
N LEU A 231 -14.34 -22.25 26.27
CA LEU A 231 -15.08 -23.33 26.95
C LEU A 231 -14.89 -23.15 28.46
#